data_AF-A0AAD5UMD6-F1
#
_entry.id   AF-A0AAD5UMD6-F1
#
_cell.length_a   1.000
_cell.length_b   1.000
_cell.length_c   1.000
_cell.angle_alpha   90.00
_cell.angle_beta   90.00
_cell.angle_gamma   90.00
#
_symmetry.space_group_name_H-M   'P 1'
#
loop_
_entity.id
_entity.type
_entity.pdbx_description
1 polymer ?
#
loop_
_entity_poly.entity_id
_entity_poly.type
_entity_poly.pdbx_seq_one_letter_code
_entity_poly.pdbx_strand_id
1 'polypeptide(L)'
;MSSSAEKTECGQILYFCKIDIQACFDTINQQLLMDTIEQFLQKPEYLIRKFGLIKKKRLEFKRAATDSNNFTNFHDYVSELDDIGESIFVDSVNYQFESKDKIMKLLETHLLNHTIKIGKRCFKQNQGIPQGSILSTLLCK
;
A
#
# COMPACT_ATOMS: atom_id res chain seq x y z
N MET A 1 31.61 4.66 14.43
CA MET A 1 32.19 3.84 13.36
C MET A 1 32.95 2.69 14.02
N SER A 2 32.33 1.53 14.10
CA SER A 2 32.95 0.32 14.63
C SER A 2 32.40 -0.85 13.84
N SER A 3 33.20 -1.32 12.88
CA SER A 3 32.90 -2.45 12.00
C SER A 3 33.37 -3.73 12.69
N SER A 4 32.44 -4.55 13.17
CA SER A 4 32.73 -5.91 13.62
C SER A 4 32.58 -6.85 12.42
N ALA A 5 33.68 -7.48 12.00
CA ALA A 5 33.69 -8.46 10.93
C ALA A 5 33.70 -9.88 11.53
N GLU A 6 32.63 -10.64 11.32
CA GLU A 6 32.59 -12.08 11.59
C GLU A 6 33.03 -12.85 10.34
N LYS A 7 33.94 -13.81 10.51
CA LYS A 7 34.45 -14.67 9.44
C LYS A 7 33.55 -15.91 9.30
N THR A 8 33.02 -16.15 8.10
CA THR A 8 32.27 -17.36 7.74
C THR A 8 33.17 -18.40 7.05
N GLU A 9 32.80 -19.68 7.12
CA GLU A 9 33.55 -20.88 6.64
C GLU A 9 33.83 -20.97 5.12
N CYS A 10 33.49 -19.94 4.33
CA CYS A 10 33.99 -19.75 2.98
C CYS A 10 34.60 -18.34 2.95
N GLY A 11 35.90 -18.22 2.66
CA GLY A 11 36.76 -17.05 2.94
C GLY A 11 36.46 -15.75 2.20
N GLN A 12 35.19 -15.42 1.98
CA GLN A 12 34.74 -14.13 1.46
C GLN A 12 34.50 -13.16 2.61
N ILE A 13 35.16 -12.01 2.56
CA ILE A 13 34.96 -10.91 3.52
C ILE A 13 33.71 -10.15 3.11
N LEU A 14 32.73 -10.07 4.02
CA LEU A 14 31.54 -9.25 3.86
C LEU A 14 31.68 -7.98 4.69
N TYR A 15 31.14 -6.87 4.16
CA TYR A 15 31.06 -5.60 4.86
C TYR A 15 29.58 -5.25 5.05
N PHE A 16 29.22 -4.73 6.22
CA PHE A 16 27.88 -4.20 6.50
C PHE A 16 27.95 -2.71 6.79
N CYS A 17 26.94 -1.97 6.33
CA CYS A 17 26.72 -0.58 6.71
C CYS A 17 25.32 -0.48 7.30
N LYS A 18 25.20 0.09 8.51
CA LYS A 18 23.92 0.42 9.12
C LYS A 18 23.65 1.90 8.89
N ILE A 19 22.56 2.20 8.22
CA ILE A 19 22.05 3.55 8.01
C ILE A 19 20.66 3.60 8.64
N ASP A 20 20.39 4.66 9.39
CA ASP A 20 19.09 4.92 10.01
C ASP A 20 18.58 6.28 9.53
N ILE A 21 17.34 6.32 9.07
CA ILE A 21 16.72 7.53 8.53
C ILE A 21 15.84 8.13 9.63
N GLN A 22 16.13 9.37 10.02
CA GLN A 22 15.39 10.04 11.07
C GLN A 22 14.05 10.57 10.54
N ALA A 23 12.97 10.31 11.29
CA ALA A 23 11.67 10.92 11.09
C ALA A 23 11.13 10.79 9.64
N CYS A 24 11.13 9.58 9.08
CA CYS A 24 10.70 9.33 7.70
C CYS A 24 9.31 9.88 7.39
N PHE A 25 8.33 9.67 8.28
CA PHE A 25 6.97 10.17 8.07
C PHE A 25 6.90 11.70 8.04
N ASP A 26 7.71 12.38 8.85
CA ASP A 26 7.63 13.83 9.04
C ASP A 26 8.43 14.59 7.98
N THR A 27 9.35 13.93 7.28
CA THR A 27 10.24 14.52 6.27
C THR A 27 9.73 14.40 4.83
N ILE A 28 8.67 13.63 4.59
CA ILE A 28 8.09 13.44 3.25
C ILE A 28 7.54 14.75 2.67
N ASN A 29 7.94 15.05 1.44
CA ASN A 29 7.37 16.14 0.65
C ASN A 29 6.01 15.71 0.09
N GLN A 30 4.95 16.37 0.56
CA GLN A 30 3.57 16.04 0.20
C GLN A 30 3.27 16.25 -1.29
N GLN A 31 3.84 17.27 -1.94
CA GLN A 31 3.59 17.53 -3.36
C GLN A 31 4.23 16.45 -4.22
N LEU A 32 5.50 16.15 -3.97
CA LEU A 32 6.22 15.08 -4.69
C LEU A 32 5.53 13.72 -4.50
N LEU A 33 5.00 13.46 -3.30
CA LEU A 33 4.23 12.26 -3.03
C LEU A 33 2.95 12.20 -3.87
N MET A 34 2.19 13.29 -3.97
CA MET A 34 0.98 13.34 -4.78
C MET A 34 1.27 13.13 -6.26
N ASP A 35 2.32 13.76 -6.79
CA ASP A 35 2.74 13.60 -8.19
C ASP A 35 3.16 12.14 -8.47
N THR A 36 3.86 11.50 -7.53
CA THR A 36 4.26 10.09 -7.64
C THR A 36 3.05 9.15 -7.63
N ILE A 37 2.08 9.40 -6.75
CA ILE A 37 0.82 8.63 -6.69
C ILE A 37 0.05 8.77 -8.00
N GLU A 38 -0.03 9.97 -8.56
CA GLU A 38 -0.75 10.22 -9.80
C GLU A 38 -0.15 9.46 -10.99
N GLN A 39 1.18 9.34 -11.02
CA GLN A 39 1.91 8.53 -12.01
C GLN A 39 1.70 7.02 -11.81
N PHE A 40 1.57 6.57 -10.56
CA PHE A 40 1.30 5.17 -10.24
C PHE A 40 -0.13 4.75 -10.62
N LEU A 41 -1.11 5.64 -10.40
CA LEU A 41 -2.51 5.42 -10.77
C LEU A 41 -2.75 5.71 -12.26
N GLN A 42 -2.32 4.81 -13.13
CA GLN A 42 -2.37 5.01 -14.58
C GLN A 42 -3.77 4.85 -15.19
N LYS A 43 -4.67 4.11 -14.53
CA LYS A 43 -5.98 3.78 -15.09
C LYS A 43 -7.02 4.81 -14.68
N PRO A 44 -8.00 5.13 -15.56
CA PRO A 44 -9.03 6.11 -15.27
C PRO A 44 -10.04 5.60 -14.23
N GLU A 45 -10.22 4.28 -14.13
CA GLU A 45 -11.13 3.65 -13.19
C GLU A 45 -10.61 2.27 -12.79
N TYR A 46 -10.88 1.90 -11.55
CA TYR A 46 -10.48 0.65 -10.95
C TYR A 46 -11.70 -0.14 -10.46
N LEU A 47 -11.70 -1.43 -10.77
CA LEU A 47 -12.65 -2.39 -10.26
C LEU A 47 -12.10 -3.04 -8.99
N ILE A 48 -12.82 -2.92 -7.89
CA ILE A 48 -12.52 -3.60 -6.63
C ILE A 48 -13.35 -4.87 -6.55
N ARG A 49 -12.67 -6.02 -6.57
CA ARG A 49 -13.25 -7.35 -6.38
C ARG A 49 -13.07 -7.79 -4.93
N LYS A 50 -14.12 -8.36 -4.32
CA LYS A 50 -14.06 -8.96 -2.98
C LYS A 50 -14.30 -10.46 -3.10
N PHE A 51 -13.44 -11.27 -2.50
CA PHE A 51 -13.57 -12.72 -2.55
C PHE A 51 -13.08 -13.38 -1.25
N GLY A 52 -13.66 -14.54 -0.94
CA GLY A 52 -13.20 -15.41 0.13
C GLY A 52 -12.13 -16.36 -0.39
N LEU A 53 -11.05 -16.53 0.38
CA LEU A 53 -10.01 -17.52 0.15
C LEU A 53 -10.01 -18.47 1.34
N ILE A 54 -10.37 -19.73 1.10
CA ILE A 54 -10.31 -20.78 2.12
C ILE A 54 -9.02 -21.56 1.92
N LYS A 55 -8.14 -21.52 2.92
CA LYS A 55 -6.89 -22.29 2.97
C LYS A 55 -6.76 -22.98 4.31
N LYS A 56 -6.38 -24.26 4.33
CA LYS A 56 -6.17 -25.03 5.56
C LYS A 56 -7.34 -24.88 6.57
N LYS A 57 -8.58 -24.89 6.06
CA LYS A 57 -9.84 -24.67 6.82
C LYS A 57 -10.02 -23.28 7.45
N ARG A 58 -9.22 -22.29 7.07
CA ARG A 58 -9.37 -20.89 7.48
C ARG A 58 -9.90 -20.06 6.31
N LEU A 59 -10.95 -19.29 6.56
CA LEU A 59 -11.50 -18.33 5.59
C LEU A 59 -10.83 -16.97 5.78
N GLU A 60 -10.28 -16.43 4.69
CA GLU A 60 -9.71 -15.09 4.61
C GLU A 60 -10.47 -14.27 3.57
N PHE A 61 -10.85 -13.04 3.91
CA PHE A 61 -11.47 -12.13 2.94
C PHE A 61 -10.39 -11.28 2.28
N LYS A 62 -10.29 -11.35 0.97
CA LYS A 62 -9.36 -10.57 0.15
C LYS A 62 -10.11 -9.56 -0.70
N ARG A 63 -9.42 -8.45 -0.98
CA ARG A 63 -9.86 -7.41 -1.91
C ARG A 63 -8.74 -7.18 -2.92
N ALA A 64 -9.09 -7.07 -4.19
CA ALA A 64 -8.15 -6.78 -5.26
C ALA A 64 -8.69 -5.64 -6.13
N ALA A 65 -7.80 -4.74 -6.54
CA ALA A 65 -8.10 -3.67 -7.48
C ALA A 65 -7.51 -4.04 -8.85
N THR A 66 -8.35 -4.06 -9.88
CA THR A 66 -7.95 -4.30 -11.28
C THR A 66 -8.43 -3.14 -12.15
N ASP A 67 -7.91 -3.04 -13.37
CA ASP A 67 -8.46 -2.13 -14.39
C ASP A 67 -9.94 -2.47 -14.62
N SER A 68 -10.84 -1.48 -14.64
CA SER A 68 -12.26 -1.73 -14.90
C SER A 68 -12.53 -2.19 -16.34
N ASN A 69 -11.66 -1.81 -17.29
CA ASN A 69 -11.75 -2.27 -18.67
C ASN A 69 -11.39 -3.75 -18.83
N ASN A 70 -10.59 -4.31 -17.91
CA ASN A 70 -10.25 -5.72 -17.91
C ASN A 70 -11.20 -6.51 -17.00
N PHE A 71 -12.49 -6.46 -17.32
CA PHE A 71 -13.49 -7.27 -16.62
C PHE A 71 -13.37 -8.74 -17.08
N THR A 72 -12.42 -9.47 -16.50
CA THR A 72 -12.35 -10.93 -16.63
C THR A 72 -13.38 -11.61 -15.72
N ASN A 73 -13.78 -12.81 -16.09
CA ASN A 73 -14.57 -13.65 -15.18
C ASN A 73 -13.75 -13.96 -13.93
N PHE A 74 -14.43 -14.18 -12.80
CA PHE A 74 -13.74 -14.51 -11.56
C PHE A 74 -12.85 -15.75 -11.68
N HIS A 75 -13.28 -16.75 -12.45
CA HIS A 75 -12.50 -17.95 -12.73
C HIS A 75 -11.15 -17.65 -13.41
N ASP A 76 -11.17 -16.80 -14.45
CA ASP A 76 -9.96 -16.45 -15.19
C ASP A 76 -9.03 -15.60 -14.32
N TYR A 77 -9.58 -14.66 -13.57
CA TYR A 77 -8.84 -13.87 -12.58
C TYR A 77 -8.15 -14.75 -11.54
N VAL A 78 -8.84 -15.75 -10.97
CA VAL A 78 -8.27 -16.67 -9.98
C VAL A 78 -7.18 -17.55 -10.60
N SER A 79 -7.34 -17.92 -11.87
CA SER A 79 -6.37 -18.75 -12.59
C SER A 79 -5.03 -18.03 -12.81
N GLU A 80 -5.04 -16.70 -12.88
CA GLU A 80 -3.83 -15.85 -12.95
C GLU A 80 -3.16 -15.64 -11.60
N LEU A 81 -3.81 -15.94 -10.48
CA LEU A 81 -3.20 -15.82 -9.17
C LEU A 81 -2.26 -17.01 -8.93
N ASP A 82 -0.98 -16.73 -8.70
CA ASP A 82 0.06 -17.71 -8.33
C ASP A 82 -0.15 -18.30 -6.91
N ASP A 83 -1.37 -18.71 -6.57
CA ASP A 83 -1.72 -19.30 -5.28
C ASP A 83 -1.87 -20.83 -5.40
N ILE A 84 -0.72 -21.47 -5.63
CA ILE A 84 -0.54 -22.86 -6.06
C ILE A 84 -0.69 -23.84 -4.87
N GLY A 85 -1.86 -23.89 -4.24
CA GLY A 85 -2.15 -24.86 -3.19
C GLY A 85 -3.63 -25.22 -3.07
N GLU A 86 -3.97 -26.20 -2.22
CA GLU A 86 -5.35 -26.58 -1.89
C GLU A 86 -6.10 -25.38 -1.28
N SER A 87 -6.75 -24.62 -2.14
CA SER A 87 -7.47 -23.42 -1.76
C SER A 87 -8.79 -23.32 -2.52
N ILE A 88 -9.82 -22.85 -1.84
CA ILE A 88 -11.14 -22.65 -2.41
C ILE A 88 -11.38 -21.15 -2.47
N PHE A 89 -11.66 -20.65 -3.66
CA PHE A 89 -12.01 -19.27 -3.90
C PHE A 89 -13.54 -19.14 -3.97
N VAL A 90 -14.09 -18.18 -3.23
CA VAL A 90 -15.53 -17.90 -3.18
C VAL A 90 -15.75 -16.48 -3.66
N ASP A 91 -16.35 -16.32 -4.84
CA ASP A 91 -16.76 -15.01 -5.33
C ASP A 91 -17.92 -14.47 -4.49
N SER A 92 -17.80 -13.22 -4.03
CA SER A 92 -18.90 -12.54 -3.34
C SER A 92 -19.82 -11.78 -4.30
N VAL A 93 -19.47 -11.71 -5.59
CA VAL A 93 -20.18 -10.99 -6.67
C VAL A 93 -20.43 -9.51 -6.30
N ASN A 94 -19.62 -8.97 -5.39
CA ASN A 94 -19.68 -7.59 -4.95
C ASN A 94 -18.51 -6.80 -5.56
N TYR A 95 -18.83 -6.16 -6.68
CA TYR A 95 -17.91 -5.40 -7.50
C TYR A 95 -18.15 -3.90 -7.29
N GLN A 96 -17.11 -3.17 -6.92
CA GLN A 96 -17.18 -1.71 -6.73
C GLN A 96 -16.27 -1.01 -7.75
N PHE A 97 -16.77 0.02 -8.41
CA PHE A 97 -16.00 0.82 -9.36
C PHE A 97 -15.56 2.12 -8.68
N GLU A 98 -14.29 2.45 -8.81
CA GLU A 98 -13.67 3.62 -8.21
C GLU A 98 -12.86 4.37 -9.27
N SER A 99 -13.33 5.56 -9.64
CA SER A 99 -12.62 6.44 -10.58
C SER A 99 -11.31 6.94 -9.98
N LYS A 100 -10.29 7.15 -10.82
CA LYS A 100 -9.02 7.78 -10.43
C LYS A 100 -9.25 9.11 -9.71
N ASP A 101 -10.12 9.98 -10.23
CA ASP A 101 -10.36 11.30 -9.66
C ASP A 101 -10.89 11.22 -8.21
N LYS A 102 -11.81 10.29 -7.95
CA LYS A 102 -12.32 10.03 -6.59
C LYS A 102 -11.21 9.52 -5.66
N ILE A 103 -10.35 8.62 -6.13
CA ILE A 103 -9.21 8.11 -5.36
C ILE A 103 -8.22 9.25 -5.06
N MET A 104 -7.85 10.04 -6.06
CA MET A 104 -6.95 11.18 -5.92
C MET A 104 -7.49 12.20 -4.93
N LYS A 105 -8.79 12.53 -5.00
CA LYS A 105 -9.44 13.45 -4.06
C LYS A 105 -9.44 12.94 -2.62
N LEU A 106 -9.63 11.63 -2.42
CA LEU A 106 -9.54 11.00 -1.10
C LEU A 106 -8.11 11.07 -0.55
N LEU A 107 -7.11 10.77 -1.39
CA LEU A 107 -5.70 10.85 -1.01
C LEU A 107 -5.28 12.29 -0.70
N GLU A 108 -5.68 13.25 -1.53
CA GLU A 108 -5.44 14.67 -1.29
C GLU A 108 -6.04 15.12 0.06
N THR A 109 -7.28 14.73 0.34
CA THR A 109 -7.94 15.07 1.61
C THR A 109 -7.16 14.48 2.79
N HIS A 110 -6.73 13.23 2.67
CA HIS A 110 -6.07 12.51 3.75
C HIS A 110 -4.63 12.94 3.99
N LEU A 111 -3.89 13.27 2.92
CA LEU A 111 -2.46 13.60 2.99
C LEU A 111 -2.23 15.11 3.12
N LEU A 112 -2.97 15.93 2.38
CA LEU A 112 -2.77 17.38 2.34
C LEU A 112 -3.66 18.14 3.32
N ASN A 113 -4.83 17.63 3.67
CA ASN A 113 -5.80 18.32 4.54
C ASN A 113 -5.90 17.68 5.93
N HIS A 114 -4.86 16.96 6.34
CA HIS A 114 -4.77 16.41 7.69
C HIS A 114 -4.72 17.54 8.74
N THR A 115 -5.76 17.57 9.59
CA THR A 115 -5.92 18.58 10.64
C THR A 115 -5.99 17.88 12.00
N ILE A 116 -5.18 18.34 12.95
CA ILE A 116 -5.15 17.86 14.33
C ILE A 116 -5.72 18.91 15.27
N LYS A 117 -6.48 18.48 16.27
CA LYS A 117 -7.02 19.36 17.30
C LYS A 117 -6.31 19.12 18.63
N ILE A 118 -5.68 20.17 19.16
CA ILE A 118 -5.00 20.14 20.45
C ILE A 118 -5.67 21.17 21.36
N GLY A 119 -6.41 20.68 22.35
CA GLY A 119 -7.25 21.51 23.21
C GLY A 119 -8.33 22.26 22.42
N LYS A 120 -8.27 23.59 22.42
CA LYS A 120 -9.20 24.47 21.68
C LYS A 120 -8.67 24.92 20.32
N ARG A 121 -7.47 24.50 19.92
CA ARG A 121 -6.82 24.93 18.67
C ARG A 121 -6.81 23.80 17.65
N CYS A 122 -6.99 24.16 16.38
CA CYS A 122 -6.82 23.25 15.24
C CYS A 122 -5.56 23.63 14.48
N PHE A 123 -4.77 22.63 14.09
CA PHE A 123 -3.54 22.78 13.33
C PHE A 123 -3.60 21.91 12.09
N LYS A 124 -3.05 22.39 10.98
CA LYS A 124 -2.93 21.64 9.74
C LYS A 124 -1.49 21.14 9.60
N GLN A 125 -1.31 19.87 9.24
CA GLN A 125 0.00 19.31 8.95
C GLN A 125 0.43 19.72 7.53
N ASN A 126 1.46 20.58 7.46
CA ASN A 126 1.95 21.11 6.18
C ASN A 126 3.19 20.37 5.65
N GLN A 127 3.78 19.48 6.44
CA GLN A 127 4.99 18.73 6.09
C GLN A 127 4.88 17.30 6.64
N GLY A 128 5.35 16.34 5.86
CA GLY A 128 5.22 14.93 6.19
C GLY A 128 3.80 14.39 6.00
N ILE A 129 3.57 13.18 6.48
CA ILE A 129 2.28 12.47 6.40
C ILE A 129 1.77 12.07 7.79
N PRO A 130 0.45 11.88 7.97
CA PRO A 130 -0.12 11.58 9.28
C PRO A 130 0.39 10.26 9.86
N GLN A 131 0.97 10.30 11.06
CA GLN A 131 1.35 9.08 11.79
C GLN A 131 0.09 8.35 12.29
N GLY A 132 0.07 7.02 12.18
CA GLY A 132 -1.09 6.19 12.56
C GLY A 132 -2.13 6.00 11.45
N SER A 133 -1.93 6.60 10.29
CA SER A 133 -2.73 6.30 9.10
C SER A 133 -2.22 5.03 8.40
N ILE A 134 -3.13 4.13 8.02
CA ILE A 134 -2.78 2.90 7.28
C ILE A 134 -2.12 3.20 5.92
N LEU A 135 -2.49 4.32 5.31
CA LEU A 135 -1.91 4.79 4.05
C LEU A 135 -0.47 5.27 4.26
N SER A 136 -0.15 5.81 5.43
CA SER A 136 1.17 6.41 5.65
C SER A 136 2.27 5.37 5.64
N THR A 137 2.04 4.21 6.26
CA THR A 137 2.98 3.08 6.23
C THR A 137 3.15 2.50 4.82
N LEU A 138 2.13 2.56 3.98
CA LEU A 138 2.21 2.12 2.59
C LEU A 138 3.02 3.11 1.74
N LEU A 139 2.80 4.40 1.95
CA LEU A 139 3.37 5.49 1.14
C LEU A 139 4.79 5.89 1.58
N CYS A 140 5.19 5.60 2.80
CA CYS A 140 6.52 5.88 3.35
C CYS A 140 7.53 4.74 3.08
N LYS A 141 7.47 4.12 1.89
CA LYS A 141 8.34 3.01 1.49
C LYS A 141 9.31 3.39 0.38
#